data_AF-A0A445DTZ3-F1
#
_entry.id   AF-A0A445DTZ3-F1
#
_cell.length_a   1.000
_cell.length_b   1.000
_cell.length_c   1.000
_cell.angle_alpha   90.00
_cell.angle_beta   90.00
_cell.angle_gamma   90.00
#
_symmetry.space_group_name_H-M   'P 1'
#
loop_
_entity.id
_entity.type
_entity.pdbx_description
1 polymer ?
#
loop_
_entity_poly.entity_id
_entity_poly.type
_entity_poly.pdbx_seq_one_letter_code
_entity_poly.pdbx_strand_id
1 'polypeptide(L)'
;MFNPNPFLDKLQKELWLEYEGIAVQEEVYWQQMARSKNLNFGDRNTRYFHQRANGRRKRNKITAPKNEAEQWIDDVECLKSWGVSYFKALYSTDSNYSAFPLSGCFPRLLRGDYMDISKEISQKEIRAAIFDMGSWKARTVMAF
;
A
#
# COMPACT_ATOMS: atom_id res chain seq x y z
N MET A 1 14.83 -17.31 52.45
CA MET A 1 14.28 -18.51 51.81
C MET A 1 13.21 -18.05 50.82
N PHE A 2 13.46 -18.14 49.52
CA PHE A 2 12.40 -17.96 48.52
C PHE A 2 11.48 -19.17 48.63
N ASN A 3 10.23 -18.95 49.04
CA ASN A 3 9.21 -20.00 49.03
C ASN A 3 8.52 -19.92 47.66
N PRO A 4 8.83 -20.82 46.71
CA PRO A 4 8.24 -20.75 45.38
C PRO A 4 6.74 -20.96 45.54
N ASN A 5 5.94 -19.98 45.13
CA ASN A 5 4.50 -20.10 45.19
C ASN A 5 4.07 -21.21 44.19
N PRO A 6 3.54 -22.35 44.65
CA PRO A 6 3.22 -23.48 43.78
C PRO A 6 2.18 -23.13 42.71
N PHE A 7 1.31 -22.16 42.99
CA PHE A 7 0.35 -21.65 42.03
C PHE A 7 1.03 -20.90 40.88
N LEU A 8 2.01 -20.04 41.19
CA LEU A 8 2.73 -19.27 40.16
C LEU A 8 3.61 -20.17 39.28
N ASP A 9 4.26 -21.18 39.87
CA ASP A 9 5.05 -22.16 39.10
C ASP A 9 4.18 -23.00 38.15
N LYS A 10 2.99 -23.39 38.62
CA LYS A 10 2.01 -24.10 37.80
C LYS A 10 1.47 -23.21 36.66
N LEU A 11 1.07 -21.98 36.98
CA LEU A 11 0.58 -21.02 36.00
C LEU A 11 1.64 -20.69 34.94
N GLN A 12 2.90 -20.54 35.35
CA GLN A 12 4.01 -20.31 34.43
C GLN A 12 4.15 -21.47 33.44
N LYS A 13 4.10 -22.73 33.91
CA LYS A 13 4.18 -23.91 33.05
C LYS A 13 3.01 -24.00 32.06
N GLU A 14 1.79 -23.68 32.51
CA GLU A 14 0.59 -23.66 31.67
C GLU A 14 0.71 -22.59 30.57
N LEU A 15 1.12 -21.36 30.91
CA LEU A 15 1.32 -20.29 29.94
C LEU A 15 2.43 -20.60 28.92
N TRP A 16 3.50 -21.26 29.36
CA TRP A 16 4.57 -21.70 28.46
C TRP A 16 4.08 -22.73 27.44
N LEU A 17 3.26 -23.69 27.87
CA LEU A 17 2.64 -24.68 26.99
C LEU A 17 1.68 -24.02 25.98
N GLU A 18 0.86 -23.07 26.42
CA GLU A 18 -0.01 -22.32 25.50
C GLU A 18 0.80 -21.48 24.50
N TYR A 19 1.84 -20.80 24.96
CA TYR A 19 2.71 -20.00 24.10
C TYR A 19 3.40 -20.86 23.04
N GLU A 20 3.93 -22.03 23.41
CA GLU A 20 4.58 -22.94 22.47
C GLU A 20 3.58 -23.47 21.42
N GLY A 21 2.35 -23.76 21.84
CA GLY A 21 1.26 -24.12 20.93
C GLY A 21 0.94 -23.02 19.91
N ILE A 22 0.82 -21.77 20.37
CA ILE A 22 0.58 -20.61 19.50
C ILE A 22 1.75 -20.39 18.54
N ALA A 23 2.99 -20.48 19.03
CA ALA A 23 4.19 -20.27 18.21
C ALA A 23 4.29 -21.29 17.06
N VAL A 24 3.96 -22.56 17.32
CA VAL A 24 3.93 -23.60 16.27
C VAL A 24 2.83 -23.33 15.24
N GLN A 25 1.64 -22.92 15.68
CA GLN A 25 0.56 -22.56 14.77
C GLN A 25 0.92 -21.36 13.90
N GLU A 26 1.55 -20.36 14.50
CA GLU A 26 2.02 -19.16 13.81
C GLU A 26 3.10 -19.50 12.78
N GLU A 27 4.06 -20.36 13.15
CA GLU A 27 5.07 -20.86 12.22
C GLU A 27 4.41 -21.52 11.02
N VAL A 28 3.54 -22.53 11.23
CA VAL A 28 2.85 -23.24 10.13
C VAL A 28 2.04 -22.27 9.25
N TYR A 29 1.35 -21.32 9.85
CA TYR A 29 0.62 -20.28 9.13
C TYR A 29 1.55 -19.45 8.22
N TRP A 30 2.67 -18.95 8.77
CA TRP A 30 3.64 -18.20 8.00
C TRP A 30 4.34 -19.06 6.93
N GLN A 31 4.57 -20.34 7.18
CA GLN A 31 5.11 -21.28 6.19
C GLN A 31 4.18 -21.42 4.97
N GLN A 32 2.87 -21.53 5.20
CA GLN A 32 1.86 -21.58 4.15
C GLN A 32 1.80 -20.26 3.37
N MET A 33 1.75 -19.14 4.09
CA MET A 33 1.64 -17.81 3.49
C MET A 33 2.90 -17.40 2.70
N ALA A 34 4.09 -17.79 3.16
CA ALA A 34 5.36 -17.34 2.59
C ALA A 34 5.63 -17.87 1.17
N ARG A 35 4.84 -18.81 0.63
CA ARG A 35 5.18 -19.65 -0.55
C ARG A 35 6.47 -20.43 -0.26
N SER A 36 6.36 -21.75 -0.10
CA SER A 36 7.42 -22.71 0.28
C SER A 36 8.87 -22.40 -0.20
N LYS A 37 9.06 -21.90 -1.44
CA LYS A 37 10.39 -21.52 -1.94
C LYS A 37 11.00 -20.30 -1.24
N ASN A 38 10.22 -19.30 -0.83
CA ASN A 38 10.78 -18.11 -0.18
C ASN A 38 11.15 -18.41 1.28
N LEU A 39 10.35 -19.24 1.97
CA LEU A 39 10.61 -19.65 3.35
C LEU A 39 11.95 -20.36 3.49
N ASN A 40 12.27 -21.29 2.58
CA ASN A 40 13.54 -22.04 2.59
C ASN A 40 14.79 -21.15 2.41
N PHE A 41 14.66 -19.98 1.76
CA PHE A 41 15.80 -19.08 1.54
C PHE A 41 15.84 -17.91 2.55
N GLY A 42 14.83 -17.76 3.41
CA GLY A 42 14.73 -16.72 4.43
C GLY A 42 14.83 -15.29 3.88
N ASP A 43 15.12 -14.32 4.75
CA ASP A 43 15.44 -12.92 4.37
C ASP A 43 16.92 -12.74 3.96
N ARG A 44 17.63 -13.86 3.77
CA ARG A 44 18.99 -13.82 3.23
C ARG A 44 18.88 -13.43 1.76
N ASN A 45 19.65 -12.43 1.36
CA ASN A 45 19.73 -11.94 -0.03
C ASN A 45 20.42 -12.98 -0.93
N THR A 46 19.80 -14.15 -1.07
CA THR A 46 20.37 -15.31 -1.74
C THR A 46 20.35 -15.10 -3.24
N ARG A 47 21.27 -15.78 -3.94
CA ARG A 47 21.34 -15.83 -5.41
C ARG A 47 19.97 -16.15 -6.06
N TYR A 48 19.13 -16.93 -5.39
CA TYR A 48 17.77 -17.24 -5.83
C TYR A 48 16.87 -16.00 -5.93
N PHE A 49 16.84 -15.15 -4.90
CA PHE A 49 16.05 -13.92 -4.93
C PHE A 49 16.58 -12.91 -5.95
N HIS A 50 17.91 -12.78 -6.07
CA HIS A 50 18.51 -11.96 -7.12
C HIS A 50 18.15 -12.46 -8.53
N GLN A 51 18.24 -13.77 -8.78
CA GLN A 51 17.82 -14.35 -10.06
C GLN A 51 16.33 -14.17 -10.33
N ARG A 52 15.48 -14.36 -9.31
CA ARG A 52 14.03 -14.17 -9.41
C ARG A 52 13.67 -12.71 -9.68
N ALA A 53 14.30 -11.76 -8.98
CA ALA A 53 14.13 -10.33 -9.19
C ALA A 53 14.62 -9.91 -10.58
N ASN A 54 15.80 -10.39 -11.00
CA ASN A 54 16.34 -10.13 -12.34
C ASN A 54 15.48 -10.75 -13.44
N GLY A 55 14.94 -11.94 -13.24
CA GLY A 55 14.01 -12.58 -14.16
C GLY A 55 12.71 -11.77 -14.32
N ARG A 56 12.15 -11.27 -13.20
CA ARG A 56 11.01 -10.35 -13.22
C ARG A 56 11.35 -9.04 -13.93
N ARG A 57 12.51 -8.45 -13.62
CA ARG A 57 12.98 -7.21 -14.27
C ARG A 57 13.14 -7.38 -15.77
N LYS A 58 13.69 -8.51 -16.24
CA LYS A 58 13.83 -8.81 -17.67
C LYS A 58 12.48 -8.98 -18.35
N ARG A 59 11.57 -9.76 -17.76
CA ARG A 59 10.24 -10.01 -18.33
C ARG A 59 9.36 -8.76 -18.35
N ASN A 60 9.46 -7.94 -17.31
CA ASN A 60 8.64 -6.74 -17.17
C ASN A 60 9.34 -5.49 -17.75
N LYS A 61 10.48 -5.65 -18.43
CA LYS A 61 11.16 -4.54 -19.10
C LYS A 61 10.32 -4.12 -20.30
N ILE A 62 9.64 -2.99 -20.18
CA ILE A 62 9.00 -2.32 -21.31
C ILE A 62 10.12 -1.60 -22.08
N THR A 63 10.38 -2.03 -23.33
CA THR A 63 11.43 -1.46 -24.18
C THR A 63 10.94 -0.27 -24.99
N ALA A 64 9.74 -0.37 -25.55
CA ALA A 64 9.06 0.67 -26.29
C ALA A 64 7.55 0.39 -26.20
N PRO A 65 6.68 1.41 -26.07
CA PRO A 65 5.25 1.22 -26.26
C PRO A 65 4.92 1.07 -27.76
N LYS A 66 3.78 0.43 -28.04
CA LYS A 66 3.16 0.44 -29.36
C LYS A 66 2.11 1.54 -29.42
N ASN A 67 2.01 2.23 -30.55
CA ASN A 67 0.94 3.18 -30.83
C ASN A 67 -0.36 2.46 -31.23
N GLU A 68 -1.42 3.23 -31.45
CA GLU A 68 -2.74 2.75 -31.88
C GLU A 68 -2.73 2.08 -33.27
N ALA A 69 -1.71 2.38 -34.09
CA ALA A 69 -1.47 1.77 -35.39
C ALA A 69 -0.56 0.52 -35.31
N GLU A 70 -0.38 -0.04 -34.12
CA GLU A 70 0.48 -1.20 -33.81
C GLU A 70 1.98 -1.04 -34.12
N GLN A 71 2.43 0.18 -34.39
CA GLN A 71 3.83 0.51 -34.65
C GLN A 71 4.58 0.80 -33.34
N TRP A 72 5.83 0.37 -33.28
CA TRP A 72 6.70 0.63 -32.14
C TRP A 72 7.17 2.08 -32.15
N ILE A 73 7.18 2.71 -30.98
CA ILE A 73 7.73 4.06 -30.80
C ILE A 73 9.16 3.91 -30.26
N ASP A 74 10.13 4.05 -31.15
CA ASP A 74 11.55 3.85 -30.92
C ASP A 74 12.32 5.18 -30.76
N ASP A 75 11.75 6.31 -31.20
CA ASP A 75 12.30 7.64 -30.94
C ASP A 75 11.87 8.22 -29.58
N VAL A 76 12.82 8.85 -28.89
CA VAL A 76 12.64 9.41 -27.53
C VAL A 76 11.69 10.59 -27.54
N GLU A 77 11.74 11.44 -28.57
CA GLU A 77 10.89 12.64 -28.63
C GLU A 77 9.45 12.27 -29.01
N CYS A 78 9.28 11.31 -29.94
CA CYS A 78 8.00 10.66 -30.21
C CYS A 78 7.40 9.97 -28.98
N LEU A 79 8.22 9.32 -28.15
CA LEU A 79 7.75 8.67 -26.92
C LEU A 79 7.20 9.68 -25.91
N LYS A 80 7.87 10.82 -25.73
CA LYS A 80 7.39 11.89 -24.84
C LYS A 80 6.06 12.46 -25.31
N SER A 81 5.98 12.83 -26.59
CA SER A 81 4.76 13.42 -27.16
C SER A 81 3.59 12.45 -27.12
N TRP A 82 3.83 11.17 -27.45
CA TRP A 82 2.85 10.10 -27.31
C TRP A 82 2.41 9.92 -25.86
N GLY A 83 3.35 9.85 -24.91
CA GLY A 83 3.02 9.67 -23.49
C GLY A 83 2.15 10.80 -22.96
N VAL A 84 2.47 12.05 -23.30
CA VAL A 84 1.64 13.22 -22.94
C VAL A 84 0.25 13.11 -23.55
N SER A 85 0.15 12.80 -24.84
CA SER A 85 -1.15 12.67 -25.53
C SER A 85 -1.99 11.53 -24.96
N TYR A 86 -1.36 10.38 -24.70
CA TYR A 86 -2.01 9.19 -24.15
C TYR A 86 -2.60 9.45 -22.77
N PHE A 87 -1.81 9.98 -21.83
CA PHE A 87 -2.31 10.27 -20.50
C PHE A 87 -3.31 11.43 -20.50
N LYS A 88 -3.14 12.42 -21.39
CA LYS A 88 -4.14 13.47 -21.56
C LYS A 88 -5.47 12.89 -22.01
N ALA A 89 -5.49 11.95 -22.96
CA ALA A 89 -6.70 11.26 -23.38
C ALA A 89 -7.27 10.37 -22.27
N LEU A 90 -6.43 9.60 -21.58
CA LEU A 90 -6.84 8.69 -20.49
C LEU A 90 -7.52 9.42 -19.32
N TYR A 91 -7.00 10.61 -18.97
CA TYR A 91 -7.54 11.44 -17.90
C TYR A 91 -8.49 12.54 -18.41
N SER A 92 -8.75 12.58 -19.71
CA SER A 92 -9.86 13.39 -20.23
C SER A 92 -11.15 12.64 -19.96
N THR A 93 -12.12 13.34 -19.38
CA THR A 93 -13.46 12.81 -19.15
C THR A 93 -14.07 12.37 -20.47
N ASP A 94 -14.35 11.08 -20.60
CA ASP A 94 -15.27 10.57 -21.59
C ASP A 94 -16.63 11.25 -21.34
N SER A 95 -17.22 11.88 -22.36
CA SER A 95 -18.48 12.63 -22.23
C SER A 95 -19.67 11.74 -21.81
N ASN A 96 -19.45 10.43 -21.77
CA ASN A 96 -20.38 9.41 -21.34
C ASN A 96 -20.30 9.17 -19.82
N TYR A 97 -20.45 10.23 -19.03
CA TYR A 97 -20.67 10.09 -17.60
C TYR A 97 -22.07 9.49 -17.38
N SER A 98 -22.16 8.17 -17.24
CA SER A 98 -23.32 7.57 -16.60
C SER A 98 -23.17 7.81 -15.10
N ALA A 99 -24.04 8.66 -14.54
CA ALA A 99 -24.09 8.84 -13.10
C ALA A 99 -24.30 7.46 -12.48
N PHE A 100 -23.31 6.98 -11.71
CA PHE A 100 -23.46 5.75 -10.94
C PHE A 100 -24.71 5.94 -10.06
N PRO A 101 -25.71 5.04 -10.10
CA PRO A 101 -27.03 5.29 -9.54
C PRO A 101 -26.98 5.13 -8.01
N LEU A 102 -26.32 6.07 -7.34
CA LEU A 102 -26.19 6.17 -5.90
C LEU A 102 -27.31 6.99 -5.27
N SER A 103 -28.37 7.29 -6.05
CA SER A 103 -29.55 8.01 -5.60
C SER A 103 -30.13 7.30 -4.37
N GLY A 104 -29.89 7.86 -3.18
CA GLY A 104 -30.37 7.33 -1.90
C GLY A 104 -29.38 6.46 -1.10
N CYS A 105 -28.17 6.17 -1.61
CA CYS A 105 -27.15 5.40 -0.89
C CYS A 105 -26.32 6.25 0.10
N PHE A 106 -26.39 7.58 -0.02
CA PHE A 106 -25.66 8.51 0.84
C PHE A 106 -26.62 9.51 1.48
N PRO A 107 -26.39 9.90 2.75
CA PRO A 107 -27.13 10.99 3.36
C PRO A 107 -26.98 12.26 2.52
N ARG A 108 -28.08 13.01 2.37
CA ARG A 108 -28.03 14.31 1.68
C ARG A 108 -27.12 15.24 2.47
N LEU A 109 -26.08 15.77 1.84
CA LEU A 109 -25.25 16.82 2.41
C LEU A 109 -26.14 18.01 2.76
N LEU A 110 -26.01 18.54 3.97
CA LEU A 110 -26.71 19.75 4.35
C LEU A 110 -26.12 20.93 3.58
N ARG A 111 -26.93 21.97 3.35
CA ARG A 111 -26.47 23.18 2.65
C ARG A 111 -25.27 23.82 3.34
N GLY A 112 -25.19 23.73 4.68
CA GLY A 112 -24.03 24.18 5.46
C GLY A 112 -22.76 23.43 5.07
N ASP A 113 -22.79 22.11 5.12
CA ASP A 113 -21.65 21.24 4.77
C ASP A 113 -21.17 21.47 3.34
N TYR A 114 -22.10 21.64 2.39
CA TYR A 114 -21.75 21.93 1.00
C TYR A 114 -21.04 23.28 0.87
N MET A 115 -21.53 24.31 1.58
CA MET A 115 -20.88 25.63 1.61
C MET A 115 -19.53 25.59 2.32
N ASP A 116 -19.32 24.66 3.25
CA ASP A 116 -18.03 24.49 3.92
C ASP A 116 -17.01 23.78 3.03
N ILE A 117 -17.40 22.70 2.34
CA ILE A 117 -16.50 21.94 1.43
C ILE A 117 -16.18 22.71 0.14
N SER A 118 -17.06 23.63 -0.29
CA SER A 118 -16.86 24.45 -1.50
C SER A 118 -16.05 25.73 -1.27
N LYS A 119 -15.63 26.02 -0.02
CA LYS A 119 -14.75 27.16 0.27
C LYS A 119 -13.34 26.93 -0.25
N GLU A 120 -12.64 28.04 -0.50
CA GLU A 120 -11.22 27.99 -0.81
C GLU A 120 -10.40 27.54 0.41
N ILE A 121 -9.39 26.69 0.17
CA ILE A 121 -8.53 26.15 1.21
C ILE A 121 -7.73 27.28 1.87
N SER A 122 -7.80 27.38 3.19
CA SER A 122 -7.06 28.40 3.95
C SER A 122 -5.74 27.89 4.53
N GLN A 123 -4.75 28.77 4.68
CA GLN A 123 -3.50 28.46 5.39
C GLN A 123 -3.72 27.98 6.83
N LYS A 124 -4.76 28.49 7.50
CA LYS A 124 -5.14 28.03 8.85
C LYS A 124 -5.63 26.59 8.86
N GLU A 125 -6.40 26.21 7.85
CA GLU A 125 -6.93 24.86 7.66
C GLU A 125 -5.82 23.86 7.34
N ILE A 126 -4.90 24.23 6.44
CA ILE A 126 -3.70 23.43 6.13
C ILE A 126 -2.89 23.18 7.40
N ARG A 127 -2.64 24.23 8.18
CA ARG A 127 -1.88 24.12 9.43
C ARG A 127 -2.61 23.21 10.41
N ALA A 128 -3.90 23.40 10.64
CA ALA A 128 -4.71 22.58 11.54
C ALA A 128 -4.69 21.10 11.12
N ALA A 129 -4.95 20.79 9.84
CA ALA A 129 -4.92 19.43 9.31
C ALA A 129 -3.53 18.78 9.45
N ILE A 130 -2.46 19.56 9.20
CA ILE A 130 -1.11 19.10 9.48
C ILE A 130 -0.98 18.77 10.96
N PHE A 131 -1.39 19.60 11.91
CA PHE A 131 -1.20 19.25 13.33
C PHE A 131 -2.13 18.13 13.83
N ASP A 132 -3.31 17.97 13.24
CA ASP A 132 -4.33 16.99 13.64
C ASP A 132 -4.04 15.55 13.16
N MET A 133 -3.32 15.40 12.05
CA MET A 133 -2.83 14.09 11.62
C MET A 133 -1.92 13.48 12.71
N GLY A 134 -2.33 12.39 13.36
CA GLY A 134 -1.59 11.72 14.45
C GLY A 134 -0.22 11.15 14.05
N SER A 135 0.31 10.18 14.82
CA SER A 135 1.67 9.61 14.68
C SER A 135 1.97 8.87 13.35
N TRP A 136 1.13 9.00 12.33
CA TRP A 136 1.28 8.41 11.00
C TRP A 136 2.09 9.31 10.05
N LYS A 137 2.56 10.47 10.50
CA LYS A 137 3.50 11.30 9.72
C LYS A 137 4.90 10.70 9.75
N ALA A 138 5.60 10.75 8.62
CA ALA A 138 7.05 10.69 8.61
C ALA A 138 7.62 11.91 9.36
N ARG A 139 8.71 11.74 10.12
CA ARG A 139 9.36 12.84 10.83
C ARG A 139 9.91 13.86 9.83
N THR A 140 9.19 14.94 9.59
CA THR A 140 9.73 16.12 8.90
C THR A 140 10.22 17.09 9.95
N VAL A 141 11.55 17.27 10.03
CA VAL A 141 12.16 18.32 10.85
C VAL A 141 11.90 19.65 10.15
N MET A 142 10.79 20.30 10.48
CA MET A 142 10.57 21.71 10.12
C MET A 142 11.08 22.55 11.29
N ALA A 143 12.36 22.92 11.22
CA ALA A 143 12.88 24.04 12.00
C ALA A 143 12.32 25.33 11.35
N PHE A 144 11.53 26.08 12.11
CA PHE A 144 11.30 27.49 11.85
C PHE A 144 12.35 28.30 12.60
#